data_AF-A0A397J1L9-F1
#
_entry.id   AF-A0A397J1L9-F1
#
_cell.length_a   1.000
_cell.length_b   1.000
_cell.length_c   1.000
_cell.angle_alpha   90.00
_cell.angle_beta   90.00
_cell.angle_gamma   90.00
#
_symmetry.space_group_name_H-M   'P 1'
#
loop_
_entity.id
_entity.type
_entity.pdbx_description
1 polymer ?
#
loop_
_entity_poly.entity_id
_entity_poly.type
_entity_poly.pdbx_seq_one_letter_code
_entity_poly.pdbx_strand_id
1 'polypeptide(L)'
;MILNEIDKTKDWEEHLVHILKSCQVYYKRKIKENKYDEIVSNDMLALLSADSEDIINKLFDNILKNNKNTTIPNNTNIAEVAHALSNRHEKNLKLITAIKQGYKLDKERLIVINNNNKYNIPFRGRDKGSIARKVSSNKCQANKLIKKVKTTFSKRKQNENASSSKKKLKKTITIESDIEDNQNEDNQDQENIEFQEKVMALKERQLTLREREAKIREIELNNLIKEKELNNN
;
A
#
# COMPACT_ATOMS: atom_id res chain seq x y z
N MET A 1 3.64 -33.81 -3.04
CA MET A 1 2.35 -33.09 -3.14
C MET A 1 1.72 -33.15 -1.75
N ILE A 2 1.70 -32.02 -1.02
CA ILE A 2 1.45 -31.92 0.44
C ILE A 2 0.12 -32.58 0.88
N LEU A 3 -0.83 -32.71 -0.04
CA LEU A 3 -2.16 -33.31 0.20
C LEU A 3 -2.11 -34.80 0.57
N ASN A 4 -1.16 -35.57 0.03
CA ASN A 4 -1.05 -37.01 0.28
C ASN A 4 -0.50 -37.34 1.69
N GLU A 5 0.00 -36.31 2.40
CA GLU A 5 0.50 -36.43 3.76
C GLU A 5 -0.61 -36.25 4.82
N ILE A 6 -1.73 -35.58 4.46
CA ILE A 6 -2.80 -35.22 5.40
C ILE A 6 -3.95 -36.25 5.40
N ASP A 7 -4.33 -36.79 4.25
CA ASP A 7 -5.38 -37.80 4.14
C ASP A 7 -4.94 -38.86 3.12
N LYS A 8 -4.45 -40.00 3.61
CA LYS A 8 -3.99 -41.12 2.77
C LYS A 8 -5.16 -41.94 2.19
N THR A 9 -6.39 -41.62 2.58
CA THR A 9 -7.57 -42.43 2.23
C THR A 9 -8.33 -41.91 1.02
N LYS A 10 -8.12 -40.64 0.66
CA LYS A 10 -8.84 -39.98 -0.43
C LYS A 10 -7.92 -39.66 -1.59
N ASP A 11 -8.41 -39.94 -2.78
CA ASP A 11 -7.75 -39.55 -4.00
C ASP A 11 -7.71 -38.01 -4.14
N TRP A 12 -6.69 -37.49 -4.80
CA TRP A 12 -6.50 -36.05 -4.95
C TRP A 12 -7.67 -35.40 -5.71
N GLU A 13 -8.32 -36.14 -6.63
CA GLU A 13 -9.54 -35.71 -7.32
C GLU A 13 -10.70 -35.52 -6.34
N GLU A 14 -10.93 -36.47 -5.44
CA GLU A 14 -11.98 -36.34 -4.41
C GLU A 14 -11.74 -35.16 -3.49
N HIS A 15 -10.48 -34.88 -3.16
CA HIS A 15 -10.12 -33.73 -2.34
C HIS A 15 -10.43 -32.41 -3.05
N LEU A 16 -10.07 -32.29 -4.33
CA LEU A 16 -10.38 -31.10 -5.14
C LEU A 16 -11.89 -30.90 -5.30
N VAL A 17 -12.65 -31.98 -5.49
CA VAL A 17 -14.11 -31.93 -5.54
C VAL A 17 -14.70 -31.42 -4.22
N HIS A 18 -14.17 -31.84 -3.07
CA HIS A 18 -14.61 -31.33 -1.77
C HIS A 18 -14.29 -29.84 -1.58
N ILE A 19 -13.10 -29.40 -1.98
CA ILE A 19 -12.73 -27.97 -1.96
C ILE A 19 -13.72 -27.19 -2.82
N LEU A 20 -13.96 -27.63 -4.06
CA LEU A 20 -14.87 -26.96 -4.98
C LEU A 20 -16.28 -26.88 -4.41
N LYS A 21 -16.81 -27.97 -3.85
CA LYS A 21 -18.12 -27.99 -3.15
C LYS A 21 -18.16 -26.98 -2.01
N SER A 22 -17.10 -26.86 -1.21
CA SER A 22 -17.03 -25.89 -0.12
C SER A 22 -17.03 -24.43 -0.63
N CYS A 23 -16.30 -24.15 -1.72
CA CYS A 23 -16.29 -22.85 -2.38
C CYS A 23 -17.68 -22.49 -2.93
N GLN A 24 -18.37 -23.44 -3.55
CA GLN A 24 -19.74 -23.24 -4.05
C GLN A 24 -20.72 -22.91 -2.93
N VAL A 25 -20.64 -23.62 -1.79
CA VAL A 25 -21.48 -23.35 -0.61
C VAL A 25 -21.22 -21.95 -0.06
N TYR A 26 -19.95 -21.57 0.09
CA TYR A 26 -19.55 -20.25 0.56
C TYR A 26 -20.07 -19.15 -0.39
N TYR A 27 -19.90 -19.35 -1.69
CA TYR A 27 -20.36 -18.39 -2.71
C TYR A 27 -21.89 -18.22 -2.69
N LYS A 28 -22.66 -19.32 -2.64
CA LYS A 28 -24.13 -19.27 -2.51
C LYS A 28 -24.58 -18.54 -1.24
N ARG A 29 -23.89 -18.75 -0.12
CA ARG A 29 -24.16 -18.04 1.14
C ARG A 29 -23.92 -16.55 0.98
N LYS A 30 -22.81 -16.17 0.33
CA LYS A 30 -22.42 -14.78 0.12
C LYS A 30 -23.43 -14.01 -0.74
N ILE A 31 -23.98 -14.65 -1.78
CA ILE A 31 -25.05 -14.05 -2.60
C ILE A 31 -26.27 -13.72 -1.74
N LYS A 32 -26.71 -14.67 -0.89
CA LYS A 32 -27.86 -14.48 0.01
C LYS A 32 -27.64 -13.37 1.03
N GLU A 33 -26.43 -13.27 1.58
CA GLU A 33 -26.08 -12.24 2.58
C GLU A 33 -26.07 -10.82 1.99
N ASN A 34 -25.60 -10.67 0.75
CA ASN A 34 -25.36 -9.36 0.14
C ASN A 34 -26.61 -8.71 -0.49
N LYS A 35 -27.78 -9.39 -0.48
CA LYS A 35 -29.06 -8.86 -0.99
C LYS A 35 -28.97 -8.24 -2.40
N TYR A 36 -28.39 -8.97 -3.35
CA TYR A 36 -28.41 -8.56 -4.76
C TYR A 36 -29.82 -8.58 -5.34
N ASP A 37 -30.04 -7.83 -6.42
CA ASP A 37 -31.26 -7.94 -7.20
C ASP A 37 -31.49 -9.38 -7.68
N GLU A 38 -32.75 -9.78 -7.81
CA GLU A 38 -33.13 -11.16 -8.14
C GLU A 38 -32.54 -11.62 -9.48
N ILE A 39 -32.52 -10.72 -10.47
CA ILE A 39 -31.91 -10.96 -11.79
C ILE A 39 -30.40 -11.24 -11.66
N VAL A 40 -29.69 -10.39 -10.90
CA VAL A 40 -28.24 -10.52 -10.68
C VAL A 40 -27.92 -11.78 -9.86
N SER A 41 -28.74 -12.09 -8.85
CA SER A 41 -28.60 -13.29 -8.04
C SER A 41 -28.79 -14.56 -8.87
N ASN A 42 -29.76 -14.57 -9.78
CA ASN A 42 -30.02 -15.69 -10.68
C ASN A 42 -28.87 -15.91 -11.66
N ASP A 43 -28.34 -14.84 -12.26
CA ASP A 43 -27.16 -14.92 -13.14
C ASP A 43 -25.91 -15.42 -12.38
N MET A 44 -25.70 -14.94 -11.15
CA MET A 44 -24.60 -15.41 -10.28
C MET A 44 -24.73 -16.89 -9.91
N LEU A 45 -25.95 -17.38 -9.68
CA LEU A 45 -26.18 -18.81 -9.44
C LEU A 45 -26.01 -19.66 -10.70
N ALA A 46 -26.37 -19.11 -11.87
CA ALA A 46 -26.19 -19.78 -13.15
C ALA A 46 -24.70 -20.01 -13.50
N LEU A 47 -23.79 -19.14 -13.03
CA LEU A 47 -22.33 -19.34 -13.17
C LEU A 47 -21.84 -20.67 -12.57
N LEU A 48 -22.52 -21.18 -11.54
CA LEU A 48 -22.12 -22.43 -10.88
C LEU A 48 -22.51 -23.69 -11.68
N SER A 49 -23.37 -23.54 -12.68
CA SER A 49 -23.91 -24.63 -13.50
C SER A 49 -23.65 -24.41 -15.00
N ALA A 50 -22.76 -23.47 -15.33
CA ALA A 50 -22.45 -23.15 -16.72
C ALA A 50 -21.39 -24.13 -17.25
N ASP A 51 -21.71 -24.79 -18.35
CA ASP A 51 -20.88 -25.85 -18.93
C ASP A 51 -19.99 -25.36 -20.09
N SER A 52 -20.04 -24.07 -20.42
CA SER A 52 -19.29 -23.46 -21.51
C SER A 52 -18.76 -22.08 -21.14
N GLU A 53 -17.55 -21.77 -21.60
CA GLU A 53 -16.89 -20.48 -21.43
C GLU A 53 -17.71 -19.32 -22.04
N ASP A 54 -18.36 -19.54 -23.18
CA ASP A 54 -19.20 -18.52 -23.82
C ASP A 54 -20.40 -18.13 -22.94
N ILE A 55 -20.98 -19.13 -22.26
CA ILE A 55 -22.09 -18.93 -21.33
C ILE A 55 -21.61 -18.17 -20.09
N ILE A 56 -20.43 -18.54 -19.56
CA ILE A 56 -19.81 -17.86 -18.42
C ILE A 56 -19.55 -16.39 -18.75
N ASN A 57 -18.94 -16.10 -19.90
CA ASN A 57 -18.63 -14.73 -20.32
C ASN A 57 -19.89 -13.90 -20.51
N LYS A 58 -20.94 -14.48 -21.11
CA LYS A 58 -22.24 -13.82 -21.26
C LYS A 58 -22.90 -13.50 -19.91
N LEU A 59 -22.82 -14.40 -18.94
CA LEU A 59 -23.33 -14.18 -17.59
C LEU A 59 -22.54 -13.09 -16.85
N PHE A 60 -21.20 -13.06 -16.98
CA PHE A 60 -20.39 -11.98 -16.42
C PHE A 60 -20.76 -10.62 -16.98
N ASP A 61 -20.97 -10.51 -18.30
CA ASP A 61 -21.38 -9.26 -18.94
C ASP A 61 -22.76 -8.79 -18.44
N ASN A 62 -23.70 -9.71 -18.25
CA ASN A 62 -25.03 -9.40 -17.72
C ASN A 62 -24.95 -8.90 -16.27
N ILE A 63 -24.17 -9.58 -15.43
CA ILE A 63 -23.93 -9.17 -14.03
C ILE A 63 -23.28 -7.77 -13.99
N LEU A 64 -22.29 -7.51 -14.85
CA LEU A 64 -21.60 -6.22 -14.90
C LEU A 64 -22.54 -5.09 -15.35
N LYS A 65 -23.37 -5.34 -16.37
CA LYS A 65 -24.36 -4.38 -16.88
C LYS A 65 -25.43 -4.04 -15.84
N ASN A 66 -25.94 -5.05 -15.14
CA ASN A 66 -27.00 -4.86 -14.15
C ASN A 66 -26.48 -4.21 -12.86
N ASN A 67 -25.24 -4.50 -12.46
CA ASN A 67 -24.59 -3.85 -11.30
C ASN A 67 -24.24 -2.37 -11.55
N LYS A 68 -24.10 -1.93 -12.80
CA LYS A 68 -23.90 -0.50 -13.15
C LYS A 68 -25.15 0.36 -12.95
N ASN A 69 -26.36 -0.23 -12.95
CA ASN A 69 -27.60 0.50 -12.74
C ASN A 69 -27.92 0.71 -11.25
N THR A 70 -27.37 -0.13 -10.38
CA THR A 70 -27.25 0.19 -8.96
C THR A 70 -26.05 1.11 -8.79
N THR A 71 -26.32 2.39 -8.54
CA THR A 71 -25.36 3.33 -7.98
C THR A 71 -24.85 2.76 -6.65
N ILE A 72 -23.88 1.85 -6.69
CA ILE A 72 -22.91 1.71 -5.62
C ILE A 72 -22.40 3.15 -5.49
N PRO A 73 -22.62 3.83 -4.35
CA PRO A 73 -22.10 5.18 -4.20
C PRO A 73 -20.63 5.06 -4.56
N ASN A 74 -20.22 5.82 -5.57
CA ASN A 74 -18.85 5.87 -6.02
C ASN A 74 -18.01 5.76 -4.76
N ASN A 75 -17.09 4.81 -4.76
CA ASN A 75 -16.11 4.64 -3.71
C ASN A 75 -15.16 5.86 -3.65
N THR A 76 -15.62 7.06 -3.98
CA THR A 76 -15.22 8.36 -3.48
C THR A 76 -14.69 8.25 -2.06
N ASN A 77 -15.29 7.44 -1.17
CA ASN A 77 -14.68 7.19 0.15
C ASN A 77 -13.35 6.41 0.10
N ILE A 78 -13.19 5.37 -0.72
CA ILE A 78 -11.90 4.65 -0.88
C ILE A 78 -10.87 5.51 -1.64
N ALA A 79 -11.29 6.19 -2.71
CA ALA A 79 -10.44 7.03 -3.52
C ALA A 79 -10.04 8.33 -2.80
N GLU A 80 -10.95 8.98 -2.07
CA GLU A 80 -10.67 10.12 -1.18
C GLU A 80 -9.93 9.69 0.08
N VAL A 81 -10.16 8.51 0.65
CA VAL A 81 -9.33 7.99 1.75
C VAL A 81 -7.92 7.71 1.24
N ALA A 82 -7.77 7.14 0.04
CA ALA A 82 -6.47 6.96 -0.60
C ALA A 82 -5.80 8.31 -0.88
N HIS A 83 -6.54 9.28 -1.43
CA HIS A 83 -6.04 10.64 -1.69
C HIS A 83 -5.70 11.41 -0.40
N ALA A 84 -6.53 11.30 0.64
CA ALA A 84 -6.31 11.94 1.94
C ALA A 84 -5.16 11.28 2.70
N LEU A 85 -4.94 9.97 2.55
CA LEU A 85 -3.73 9.29 3.00
C LEU A 85 -2.51 9.80 2.23
N SER A 86 -2.58 9.85 0.89
CA SER A 86 -1.50 10.38 0.05
C SER A 86 -1.14 11.84 0.39
N ASN A 87 -2.14 12.68 0.65
CA ASN A 87 -1.96 14.09 1.00
C ASN A 87 -1.48 14.26 2.45
N ARG A 88 -1.90 13.41 3.40
CA ARG A 88 -1.31 13.39 4.75
C ARG A 88 0.16 12.95 4.73
N HIS A 89 0.52 12.15 3.72
CA HIS A 89 1.87 11.69 3.43
C HIS A 89 2.55 12.54 2.36
N GLU A 90 2.28 13.86 2.31
CA GLU A 90 2.66 14.91 1.34
C GLU A 90 4.14 14.99 0.85
N LYS A 91 4.96 13.98 1.11
CA LYS A 91 6.20 13.70 0.39
C LYS A 91 6.00 12.39 -0.35
N ASN A 92 6.10 12.42 -1.69
CA ASN A 92 6.22 11.21 -2.50
C ASN A 92 7.23 10.26 -1.84
N LEU A 93 6.73 9.24 -1.13
CA LEU A 93 7.56 8.30 -0.40
C LEU A 93 8.38 7.55 -1.43
N LYS A 94 9.72 7.62 -1.35
CA LYS A 94 10.59 6.77 -2.15
C LYS A 94 10.13 5.32 -1.97
N LEU A 95 10.15 4.54 -3.05
CA LEU A 95 9.65 3.16 -3.09
C LEU A 95 10.15 2.31 -1.91
N ILE A 96 11.42 2.44 -1.54
CA ILE A 96 12.03 1.73 -0.42
C ILE A 96 11.41 2.13 0.92
N THR A 97 11.13 3.41 1.12
CA THR A 97 10.48 3.89 2.35
C THR A 97 9.04 3.37 2.45
N ALA A 98 8.32 3.30 1.32
CA ALA A 98 6.99 2.69 1.26
C ALA A 98 7.05 1.19 1.61
N ILE A 99 8.02 0.44 1.08
CA ILE A 99 8.23 -0.97 1.38
C ILE A 99 8.55 -1.19 2.88
N LYS A 100 9.48 -0.41 3.44
CA LYS A 100 9.83 -0.49 4.88
C LYS A 100 8.61 -0.17 5.77
N GLN A 101 7.80 0.81 5.40
CA GLN A 101 6.58 1.15 6.14
C GLN A 101 5.50 0.06 6.01
N GLY A 102 5.33 -0.53 4.83
CA GLY A 102 4.45 -1.68 4.61
C GLY A 102 4.81 -2.84 5.52
N TYR A 103 6.09 -3.22 5.55
CA TYR A 103 6.59 -4.29 6.43
C TYR A 103 6.31 -4.03 7.91
N LYS A 104 6.48 -2.79 8.37
CA LYS A 104 6.16 -2.41 9.75
C LYS A 104 4.67 -2.58 10.06
N LEU A 105 3.79 -2.14 9.16
CA LEU A 105 2.34 -2.28 9.31
C LEU A 105 1.90 -3.75 9.29
N ASP A 106 2.49 -4.57 8.43
CA ASP A 106 2.17 -6.00 8.34
C ASP A 106 2.60 -6.76 9.59
N LYS A 107 3.76 -6.42 10.17
CA LYS A 107 4.20 -6.97 11.47
C LYS A 107 3.22 -6.63 12.59
N GLU A 108 2.77 -5.38 12.68
CA GLU A 108 1.77 -4.94 13.67
C GLU A 108 0.44 -5.69 13.47
N ARG A 109 -0.02 -5.84 12.22
CA ARG A 109 -1.25 -6.58 11.88
C ARG A 109 -1.15 -8.06 12.23
N LEU A 110 -0.01 -8.70 11.96
CA LEU A 110 0.21 -10.11 12.27
C LEU A 110 0.15 -10.35 13.79
N ILE A 111 0.75 -9.47 14.59
CA ILE A 111 0.67 -9.52 16.05
C ILE A 111 -0.78 -9.40 16.53
N VAL A 112 -1.53 -8.46 15.94
CA VAL A 112 -2.96 -8.26 16.24
C VAL A 112 -3.79 -9.51 15.93
N ILE A 113 -3.58 -10.12 14.76
CA ILE A 113 -4.29 -11.34 14.34
C ILE A 113 -3.95 -12.49 15.30
N ASN A 114 -2.66 -12.66 15.63
CA ASN A 114 -2.22 -13.73 16.52
C ASN A 114 -2.81 -13.58 17.94
N ASN A 115 -2.82 -12.36 18.48
CA ASN A 115 -3.44 -12.08 19.77
C ASN A 115 -4.96 -12.30 19.77
N ASN A 116 -5.64 -11.92 18.69
CA ASN A 116 -7.07 -12.17 18.53
C ASN A 116 -7.35 -13.69 18.48
N ASN A 117 -6.56 -14.46 17.73
CA ASN A 117 -6.72 -15.91 17.67
C ASN A 117 -6.43 -16.60 19.01
N LYS A 118 -5.42 -16.13 19.76
CA LYS A 118 -5.00 -16.71 21.04
C LYS A 118 -5.93 -16.39 22.19
N TYR A 119 -6.46 -15.17 22.26
CA TYR A 119 -7.24 -14.69 23.41
C TYR A 119 -8.71 -14.40 23.07
N ASN A 120 -9.12 -14.52 21.80
CA ASN A 120 -10.44 -14.14 21.28
C ASN A 120 -10.86 -12.69 21.62
N ILE A 121 -9.86 -11.80 21.73
CA ILE A 121 -10.06 -10.38 22.01
C ILE A 121 -9.76 -9.59 20.73
N PRO A 122 -10.78 -9.04 20.06
CA PRO A 122 -10.57 -8.21 18.89
C PRO A 122 -9.81 -6.94 19.29
N PHE A 123 -8.78 -6.59 18.51
CA PHE A 123 -8.08 -5.32 18.70
C PHE A 123 -9.02 -4.15 18.38
N ARG A 124 -9.71 -3.65 19.41
CA ARG A 124 -10.47 -2.41 19.35
C ARG A 124 -9.48 -1.27 19.42
N GLY A 125 -9.12 -0.72 18.26
CA GLY A 125 -8.19 0.39 18.15
C GLY A 125 -8.47 1.50 19.17
N ARG A 126 -7.38 1.95 19.81
CA ARG A 126 -7.27 2.97 20.86
C ARG A 126 -7.86 2.53 22.21
N ASP A 127 -6.96 2.37 23.19
CA ASP A 127 -7.33 2.11 24.59
C ASP A 127 -8.29 3.21 25.09
N LYS A 128 -9.52 2.82 25.44
CA LYS A 128 -10.56 3.70 25.99
C LYS A 128 -10.70 3.56 27.50
N GLY A 129 -9.78 2.84 28.14
CA GLY A 129 -9.69 2.67 29.58
C GLY A 129 -9.65 4.02 30.31
N SER A 130 -10.07 4.00 31.57
CA SER A 130 -10.12 5.19 32.43
C SER A 130 -8.77 5.92 32.50
N ILE A 131 -7.67 5.16 32.57
CA ILE A 131 -6.30 5.67 32.59
C ILE A 131 -5.95 6.36 31.27
N ALA A 132 -6.11 5.67 30.14
CA ALA A 132 -5.83 6.23 28.81
C ALA A 132 -6.67 7.48 28.53
N ARG A 133 -7.93 7.49 28.95
CA ARG A 133 -8.82 8.67 28.86
C ARG A 133 -8.28 9.84 29.69
N LYS A 134 -7.84 9.59 30.93
CA LYS A 134 -7.24 10.61 31.81
C LYS A 134 -5.94 11.17 31.23
N VAL A 135 -5.05 10.31 30.71
CA VAL A 135 -3.80 10.73 30.05
C VAL A 135 -4.09 11.61 28.83
N SER A 136 -5.03 11.20 27.97
CA SER A 136 -5.40 11.97 26.78
C SER A 136 -6.01 13.34 27.13
N SER A 137 -6.87 13.40 28.15
CA SER A 137 -7.44 14.63 28.68
C SER A 137 -6.35 15.58 29.21
N ASN A 138 -5.42 15.06 30.02
CA ASN A 138 -4.31 15.85 30.55
C ASN A 138 -3.42 16.41 29.42
N LYS A 139 -3.13 15.62 28.39
CA LYS A 139 -2.39 16.07 27.20
C LYS A 139 -3.11 17.21 26.47
N CYS A 140 -4.42 17.12 26.29
CA CYS A 140 -5.23 18.18 25.68
C CYS A 140 -5.25 19.46 26.52
N GLN A 141 -5.36 19.35 27.85
CA GLN A 141 -5.34 20.47 28.78
C GLN A 141 -3.97 21.17 28.77
N ALA A 142 -2.87 20.43 28.83
CA ALA A 142 -1.51 20.97 28.74
C ALA A 142 -1.29 21.73 27.42
N ASN A 143 -1.74 21.18 26.29
CA ASN A 143 -1.63 21.84 24.99
C ASN A 143 -2.46 23.13 24.89
N LYS A 144 -3.62 23.19 25.57
CA LYS A 144 -4.44 24.41 25.66
C LYS A 144 -3.73 25.52 26.43
N LEU A 145 -3.03 25.16 27.51
CA LEU A 145 -2.20 26.09 28.28
C LEU A 145 -1.01 26.61 27.44
N ILE A 146 -0.32 25.73 26.72
CA ILE A 146 0.80 26.10 25.83
C ILE A 146 0.35 27.06 24.71
N LYS A 147 -0.84 26.82 24.10
CA LYS A 147 -1.40 27.74 23.09
C LYS A 147 -1.77 29.10 23.69
N LYS A 148 -2.32 29.12 24.90
CA LYS A 148 -2.70 30.36 25.60
C LYS A 148 -1.49 31.21 25.96
N VAL A 149 -0.38 30.58 26.36
CA VAL A 149 0.91 31.25 26.61
C VAL A 149 1.50 31.83 25.33
N LYS A 150 1.39 31.15 24.18
CA LYS A 150 1.86 31.69 22.89
C LYS A 150 1.07 32.93 22.43
N THR A 151 -0.22 33.00 22.71
CA THR A 151 -1.06 34.16 22.36
C THR A 151 -0.87 35.37 23.27
N THR A 152 -0.41 35.18 24.50
CA THR A 152 -0.19 36.29 25.46
C THR A 152 1.14 37.01 25.27
N PHE A 153 2.09 36.45 24.51
CA PHE A 153 3.37 37.10 24.19
C PHE A 153 3.38 37.90 22.87
N SER A 154 2.27 38.00 22.14
CA SER A 154 2.19 38.75 20.89
C SER A 154 1.29 39.97 20.99
N LYS A 155 1.61 40.90 21.89
CA LYS A 155 1.21 42.31 21.76
C LYS A 155 2.35 43.23 22.21
N ARG A 156 3.35 43.41 21.34
CA ARG A 156 4.05 44.68 21.27
C ARG A 156 4.49 44.94 19.83
N LYS A 157 3.97 46.06 19.34
CA LYS A 157 4.06 46.69 18.03
C LYS A 157 5.53 46.90 17.62
N GLN A 158 5.90 46.57 16.40
CA GLN A 158 6.61 47.49 15.50
C GLN A 158 6.59 46.95 14.06
N ASN A 159 6.23 47.87 13.18
CA ASN A 159 6.24 47.78 11.74
C ASN A 159 7.70 48.02 11.34
N GLU A 160 8.37 47.08 10.67
CA GLU A 160 9.59 47.36 9.91
C GLU A 160 9.97 46.17 9.04
N ASN A 161 10.49 46.52 7.87
CA ASN A 161 10.78 45.67 6.73
C ASN A 161 11.92 44.66 6.97
N ALA A 162 12.04 43.77 5.99
CA ALA A 162 13.24 43.05 5.57
C ALA A 162 13.55 41.69 6.20
N SER A 163 13.86 40.78 5.28
CA SER A 163 14.41 39.43 5.42
C SER A 163 15.49 39.30 6.48
N SER A 164 15.42 38.27 7.33
CA SER A 164 16.63 37.55 7.77
C SER A 164 16.31 36.21 8.42
N SER A 165 16.93 35.17 7.88
CA SER A 165 17.09 33.83 8.44
C SER A 165 17.66 33.88 9.86
N LYS A 166 16.97 33.32 10.86
CA LYS A 166 17.55 33.10 12.20
C LYS A 166 17.30 31.68 12.70
N LYS A 167 18.37 30.88 12.59
CA LYS A 167 18.67 29.64 13.32
C LYS A 167 18.15 29.71 14.76
N LYS A 168 17.34 28.74 15.19
CA LYS A 168 16.97 28.57 16.60
C LYS A 168 17.92 27.59 17.28
N LEU A 169 18.69 28.15 18.21
CA LEU A 169 19.60 27.51 19.16
C LEU A 169 18.85 26.45 19.98
N LYS A 170 19.31 25.19 19.98
CA LYS A 170 18.86 24.14 20.90
C LYS A 170 19.52 24.35 22.27
N LYS A 171 18.74 24.41 23.35
CA LYS A 171 19.24 24.27 24.73
C LYS A 171 18.91 22.85 25.21
N THR A 172 19.97 22.09 25.49
CA THR A 172 19.97 20.73 26.03
C THR A 172 19.73 20.78 27.55
N ILE A 173 18.84 19.93 28.07
CA ILE A 173 18.77 19.59 29.49
C ILE A 173 19.22 18.15 29.58
N THR A 174 20.36 17.94 30.22
CA THR A 174 20.95 16.64 30.54
C THR A 174 20.05 15.94 31.57
N ILE A 175 19.52 14.78 31.21
CA ILE A 175 18.97 13.80 32.15
C ILE A 175 19.78 12.55 31.90
N GLU A 176 20.65 12.20 32.86
CA GLU A 176 21.31 10.91 32.92
C GLU A 176 20.23 9.84 33.11
N SER A 177 19.97 9.10 32.05
CA SER A 177 19.34 7.80 32.13
C SER A 177 20.21 6.87 31.29
N ASP A 178 20.96 6.02 31.98
CA ASP A 178 21.68 4.90 31.38
C ASP A 178 20.68 3.95 30.73
N ILE A 179 20.39 4.24 29.47
CA ILE A 179 19.82 3.32 28.51
C ILE A 179 20.78 3.43 27.33
N GLU A 180 21.58 2.38 27.13
CA GLU A 180 22.41 2.23 25.94
C GLU A 180 21.48 2.16 24.72
N ASP A 181 21.10 3.34 24.24
CA ASP A 181 20.48 3.53 22.95
C ASP A 181 21.54 3.22 21.90
N ASN A 182 21.52 1.98 21.40
CA ASN A 182 22.20 1.57 20.18
C ASN A 182 21.56 2.33 18.98
N GLN A 183 21.82 3.63 18.87
CA GLN A 183 21.39 4.50 17.75
C GLN A 183 22.40 4.53 16.60
N ASN A 184 23.40 3.64 16.61
CA ASN A 184 24.46 3.66 15.61
C ASN A 184 24.14 2.84 14.34
N GLU A 185 23.13 1.97 14.36
CA GLU A 185 22.79 1.13 13.20
C GLU A 185 21.98 1.87 12.12
N ASP A 186 21.08 2.78 12.51
CA ASP A 186 20.15 3.46 11.58
C ASP A 186 20.84 4.41 10.57
N ASN A 187 22.04 4.93 10.90
CA ASN A 187 22.77 5.85 10.01
C ASN A 187 23.63 5.11 8.96
N GLN A 188 24.19 3.94 9.29
CA GLN A 188 24.98 3.14 8.34
C GLN A 188 24.11 2.55 7.22
N ASP A 189 22.87 2.15 7.55
CA ASP A 189 21.93 1.60 6.58
C ASP A 189 21.42 2.64 5.57
N GLN A 190 21.36 3.91 5.96
CA GLN A 190 20.87 4.98 5.08
C GLN A 190 21.87 5.32 3.96
N GLU A 191 23.17 5.38 4.27
CA GLU A 191 24.22 5.63 3.28
C GLU A 191 24.42 4.44 2.33
N ASN A 192 24.32 3.20 2.84
CA ASN A 192 24.45 1.99 2.04
C ASN A 192 23.33 1.85 1.00
N ILE A 193 22.10 2.22 1.36
CA ILE A 193 20.95 2.21 0.44
C ILE A 193 21.08 3.29 -0.64
N GLU A 194 21.51 4.51 -0.29
CA GLU A 194 21.71 5.58 -1.28
C GLU A 194 22.81 5.22 -2.29
N PHE A 195 23.85 4.52 -1.84
CA PHE A 195 24.91 4.01 -2.71
C PHE A 195 24.38 2.97 -3.70
N GLN A 196 23.57 2.02 -3.24
CA GLN A 196 22.97 1.00 -4.12
C GLN A 196 22.02 1.61 -5.17
N GLU A 197 21.20 2.59 -4.79
CA GLU A 197 20.32 3.31 -5.73
C GLU A 197 21.14 3.99 -6.86
N LYS A 198 22.25 4.64 -6.51
CA LYS A 198 23.13 5.28 -7.51
C LYS A 198 23.79 4.27 -8.44
N VAL A 199 24.21 3.12 -7.93
CA VAL A 199 24.80 2.04 -8.74
C VAL A 199 23.79 1.49 -9.75
N MET A 200 22.54 1.28 -9.34
CA MET A 200 21.47 0.80 -10.22
C MET A 200 21.15 1.81 -11.33
N ALA A 201 21.00 3.10 -10.97
CA ALA A 201 20.74 4.16 -11.95
C ALA A 201 21.87 4.31 -12.99
N LEU A 202 23.13 4.12 -12.59
CA LEU A 202 24.26 4.13 -13.52
C LEU A 202 24.22 2.95 -14.50
N LYS A 203 23.86 1.74 -14.02
CA LYS A 203 23.71 0.56 -14.88
C LYS A 203 22.59 0.74 -15.90
N GLU A 204 21.44 1.28 -15.49
CA GLU A 204 20.33 1.59 -16.41
C GLU A 204 20.76 2.61 -17.47
N ARG A 205 21.47 3.67 -17.07
CA ARG A 205 21.98 4.67 -18.01
C ARG A 205 22.97 4.06 -19.01
N GLN A 206 23.82 3.13 -18.57
CA GLN A 206 24.76 2.44 -19.47
C GLN A 206 24.05 1.54 -20.49
N LEU A 207 22.98 0.85 -20.07
CA LEU A 207 22.16 0.03 -20.99
C LEU A 207 21.48 0.90 -22.05
N THR A 208 20.88 2.03 -21.65
CA THR A 208 20.23 2.95 -22.61
C THR A 208 21.21 3.55 -23.61
N LEU A 209 22.46 3.81 -23.21
CA LEU A 209 23.52 4.24 -24.13
C LEU A 209 23.87 3.14 -25.13
N ARG A 210 24.04 1.90 -24.66
CA ARG A 210 24.35 0.75 -25.53
C ARG A 210 23.24 0.46 -26.53
N GLU A 211 21.97 0.59 -26.13
CA GLU A 211 20.82 0.46 -27.04
C GLU A 211 20.81 1.56 -28.11
N ARG A 212 21.15 2.81 -27.75
CA ARG A 212 21.26 3.90 -28.72
C ARG A 212 22.41 3.69 -29.68
N GLU A 213 23.56 3.27 -29.19
CA GLU A 213 24.73 2.95 -30.02
C GLU A 213 24.43 1.82 -31.01
N ALA A 214 23.75 0.76 -30.57
CA ALA A 214 23.33 -0.34 -31.44
C ALA A 214 22.39 0.14 -32.57
N LYS A 215 21.42 1.00 -32.24
CA LYS A 215 20.52 1.62 -33.23
C LYS A 215 21.27 2.50 -34.23
N ILE A 216 22.26 3.28 -33.77
CA ILE A 216 23.08 4.10 -34.67
C ILE A 216 23.87 3.22 -35.64
N ARG A 217 24.51 2.15 -35.16
CA ARG A 217 25.26 1.22 -36.03
C ARG A 217 24.37 0.54 -37.07
N GLU A 218 23.14 0.19 -36.70
CA GLU A 218 22.16 -0.38 -37.63
C GLU A 218 21.81 0.62 -38.75
N ILE A 219 21.58 1.89 -38.38
CA ILE A 219 21.33 2.97 -39.35
C ILE A 219 22.53 3.18 -40.28
N GLU A 220 23.75 3.21 -39.74
CA GLU A 220 24.99 3.37 -40.53
C GLU A 220 25.19 2.23 -41.53
N LEU A 221 24.98 0.98 -41.11
CA LEU A 221 25.04 -0.18 -42.00
C LEU A 221 24.00 -0.10 -43.12
N ASN A 222 22.77 0.29 -42.79
CA ASN A 222 21.70 0.45 -43.78
C ASN A 222 22.03 1.56 -44.80
N ASN A 223 22.65 2.65 -44.37
CA ASN A 223 23.09 3.71 -45.27
C ASN A 223 24.24 3.26 -46.18
N LEU A 224 25.22 2.52 -45.65
CA LEU A 224 26.31 1.94 -46.45
C LEU A 224 25.81 0.94 -47.50
N ILE A 225 24.81 0.13 -47.17
CA ILE A 225 24.18 -0.79 -48.12
C ILE A 225 23.52 0.00 -49.26
N LYS A 226 22.74 1.04 -48.93
CA LYS A 226 22.11 1.93 -49.92
C LYS A 226 23.13 2.65 -50.81
N GLU A 227 24.24 3.12 -50.25
CA GLU A 227 25.31 3.75 -51.03
C GLU A 227 25.98 2.78 -52.01
N LYS A 228 26.18 1.52 -51.62
CA LYS A 228 26.68 0.48 -52.53
C LYS A 228 25.68 0.11 -53.62
N GLU A 229 24.39 0.07 -53.29
CA GLU A 229 23.32 -0.16 -54.28
C GLU A 229 23.22 0.98 -55.29
N LEU A 230 23.44 2.23 -54.86
CA LEU A 230 23.44 3.40 -55.74
C LEU A 230 24.69 3.50 -56.62
N ASN A 231 25.85 3.07 -56.14
CA ASN A 231 27.12 3.09 -56.90
C ASN A 231 27.31 1.90 -57.87
N ASN A 232 26.45 0.88 -57.81
CA ASN A 232 26.48 -0.30 -58.70
C ASN A 232 25.45 -0.25 -59.84
N ASN A 233 24.75 0.88 -60.02
CA ASN A 233 23.91 1.21 -61.18
C ASN A 233 24.60 2.27 -62.05
#